data_AF-A0A1T4W4Z0-F1
#
_entry.id   AF-A0A1T4W4Z0-F1
#
_cell.length_a   1.000
_cell.length_b   1.000
_cell.length_c   1.000
_cell.angle_alpha   90.00
_cell.angle_beta   90.00
_cell.angle_gamma   90.00
#
_symmetry.space_group_name_H-M   'P 1'
#
loop_
_entity.id
_entity.type
_entity.pdbx_description
1 polymer ?
#
loop_
_entity_poly.entity_id
_entity_poly.type
_entity_poly.pdbx_seq_one_letter_code
_entity_poly.pdbx_strand_id
1 'polypeptide(L)' 'MNKAIFIFINCGGQVIAQNLDSVDAGPTLQAVLKEKAIVLPVTCSADTSQEAIDIYHELIVGNFDMIKLFSNKESVHVN' A
#
# COMPACT_ATOMS: atom_id res chain seq x y z
N MET A 1 -16.30 13.39 -11.42
CA MET A 1 -16.66 12.19 -10.63
C MET A 1 -16.07 12.36 -9.24
N ASN A 2 -16.64 11.75 -8.21
CA ASN A 2 -16.02 11.78 -6.88
C ASN A 2 -14.92 10.71 -6.86
N LYS A 3 -13.70 11.07 -6.45
CA LYS A 3 -12.57 10.12 -6.39
C LYS A 3 -12.85 9.03 -5.36
N ALA A 4 -12.49 7.80 -5.68
CA ALA A 4 -12.61 6.66 -4.76
C ALA A 4 -11.36 6.53 -3.88
N ILE A 5 -11.52 5.97 -2.69
CA ILE A 5 -10.39 5.72 -1.78
C ILE A 5 -9.81 4.33 -2.04
N PHE A 6 -8.49 4.26 -2.19
CA PHE A 6 -7.76 3.02 -2.41
C PHE A 6 -6.82 2.70 -1.25
N ILE A 7 -6.70 1.40 -0.98
CA ILE A 7 -5.62 0.81 -0.18
C ILE A 7 -4.75 -0.08 -1.07
N PHE A 8 -3.51 -0.32 -0.64
CA PHE A 8 -2.57 -1.12 -1.41
C PHE A 8 -2.21 -2.40 -0.69
N ILE A 9 -2.11 -3.48 -1.45
CA ILE A 9 -1.84 -4.82 -0.93
C ILE A 9 -0.69 -5.41 -1.73
N ASN A 10 0.38 -5.85 -1.05
CA ASN A 10 1.42 -6.66 -1.67
C ASN A 10 1.05 -8.13 -1.51
N CYS A 11 0.81 -8.80 -2.63
CA CYS A 11 0.59 -10.25 -2.68
C CYS A 11 1.64 -10.85 -3.60
N GLY A 12 2.60 -11.60 -3.05
CA GLY A 12 3.64 -12.27 -3.86
C GLY A 12 4.56 -11.31 -4.65
N GLY A 13 4.74 -10.07 -4.19
CA GLY A 13 5.55 -9.06 -4.87
C GLY A 13 4.78 -8.17 -5.85
N GLN A 14 3.50 -8.48 -6.11
CA GLN A 14 2.62 -7.65 -6.91
C GLN A 14 1.83 -6.71 -6.01
N VAL A 15 1.76 -5.43 -6.38
CA VAL A 15 0.93 -4.44 -5.70
C VAL A 15 -0.45 -4.40 -6.36
N ILE A 16 -1.49 -4.54 -5.54
CA ILE A 16 -2.89 -4.50 -5.94
C ILE A 16 -3.52 -3.26 -5.27
N ALA A 17 -4.22 -2.45 -6.05
CA ALA A 17 -5.01 -1.32 -5.56
C ALA A 17 -6.45 -1.77 -5.33
N GLN A 18 -6.91 -1.75 -4.08
CA GLN A 18 -8.28 -2.10 -3.71
C GLN A 18 -9.09 -0.84 -3.45
N ASN A 19 -10.15 -0.63 -4.23
CA ASN A 19 -11.15 0.41 -4.00
C ASN A 19 -11.96 0.06 -2.74
N LEU A 20 -11.96 0.92 -1.73
CA LEU A 20 -12.70 0.75 -0.47
C LEU A 20 -14.20 1.04 -0.60
N ASP A 21 -14.61 1.82 -1.60
CA ASP A 21 -16.02 2.12 -1.86
C ASP A 21 -16.72 0.97 -2.60
N SER A 22 -15.96 -0.05 -3.02
CA SER A 22 -16.51 -1.27 -3.61
C SER A 22 -17.20 -2.12 -2.54
N VAL A 23 -18.40 -2.63 -2.87
CA VAL A 23 -19.13 -3.60 -2.03
C VAL A 23 -18.33 -4.87 -1.74
N ASP A 24 -17.37 -5.19 -2.62
CA ASP A 24 -16.52 -6.38 -2.52
C ASP A 24 -15.17 -6.10 -1.83
N ALA A 25 -14.93 -4.88 -1.33
CA ALA A 25 -13.65 -4.52 -0.71
C ALA A 25 -13.31 -5.41 0.49
N GLY A 26 -14.26 -5.61 1.40
CA GLY A 26 -14.10 -6.47 2.58
C GLY A 26 -13.82 -7.93 2.23
N PRO A 27 -14.66 -8.59 1.41
CA PRO A 27 -14.42 -9.95 0.94
C PRO A 27 -13.06 -10.12 0.24
N THR A 28 -12.69 -9.17 -0.64
CA THR A 28 -11.42 -9.23 -1.37
C THR A 28 -10.24 -9.14 -0.42
N LEU A 29 -10.27 -8.20 0.53
CA LEU A 29 -9.25 -8.07 1.58
C LEU A 29 -9.09 -9.36 2.39
N GLN A 30 -10.20 -9.94 2.84
CA GLN A 30 -10.15 -11.20 3.60
C GLN A 30 -9.55 -12.35 2.79
N ALA A 31 -9.87 -12.43 1.50
CA ALA A 31 -9.35 -13.48 0.62
C ALA A 31 -7.82 -13.33 0.44
N VAL A 32 -7.35 -12.14 0.05
CA VAL A 32 -5.92 -11.93 -0.20
C VAL A 32 -5.06 -12.02 1.06
N LEU A 33 -5.58 -11.62 2.22
CA LEU A 33 -4.84 -11.74 3.49
C LEU A 33 -4.64 -13.19 3.95
N LYS A 34 -5.50 -14.12 3.52
CA LYS A 34 -5.28 -15.56 3.76
C LYS A 34 -4.11 -16.11 2.94
N GLU A 35 -3.77 -15.47 1.82
CA GLU A 35 -2.67 -15.83 0.93
C GLU A 35 -1.31 -15.22 1.35
N LYS A 36 -1.16 -14.85 2.64
CA LYS A 36 0.04 -14.19 3.20
C LYS A 36 0.34 -12.81 2.57
N ALA A 37 -0.67 -12.12 2.05
CA ALA A 37 -0.51 -10.76 1.57
C ALA A 37 -0.23 -9.77 2.72
N ILE A 38 0.42 -8.65 2.39
CA ILE A 38 0.73 -7.55 3.30
C ILE A 38 -0.09 -6.33 2.90
N VAL A 39 -0.87 -5.78 3.82
CA VAL A 39 -1.47 -4.45 3.62
C VAL A 39 -0.37 -3.41 3.74
N LEU A 40 -0.21 -2.60 2.71
CA LEU A 40 0.77 -1.52 2.67
C LEU A 40 0.14 -0.29 3.35
N PRO A 41 0.88 0.43 4.22
CA PRO A 41 0.34 1.50 5.05
C PRO A 41 0.22 2.83 4.28
N VAL A 42 -0.34 2.76 3.06
CA VAL A 42 -0.57 3.91 2.19
C VAL A 42 -2.01 3.82 1.69
N THR A 43 -2.68 4.97 1.65
CA THR A 43 -3.98 5.12 1.01
C THR A 43 -3.94 6.34 0.08
N CYS A 44 -4.79 6.35 -0.94
CA CYS A 44 -4.92 7.52 -1.81
C CYS A 44 -6.34 7.66 -2.35
N SER A 45 -6.64 8.82 -2.92
CA SER A 45 -7.88 9.05 -3.67
C SER A 45 -7.56 9.13 -5.17
N ALA A 46 -8.25 8.35 -5.99
CA ALA A 46 -8.05 8.28 -7.43
C ALA A 46 -9.36 8.03 -8.19
N ASP A 47 -9.41 8.34 -9.48
CA ASP A 47 -10.54 8.04 -10.35
C ASP A 47 -10.51 6.59 -10.86
N THR A 48 -9.32 5.97 -10.93
CA THR A 48 -9.14 4.57 -11.37
C THR A 48 -8.11 3.82 -10.53
N SER A 49 -8.15 2.48 -10.58
CA SER A 49 -7.11 1.64 -9.95
C SER A 49 -5.73 1.85 -10.56
N GLN A 50 -5.63 2.15 -11.86
CA GLN A 50 -4.36 2.44 -12.51
C GLN A 50 -3.77 3.74 -11.99
N GLU A 51 -4.55 4.82 -11.91
CA GLU A 51 -4.11 6.09 -11.32
C GLU A 51 -3.68 5.89 -9.85
N ALA A 52 -4.39 5.06 -9.08
CA ALA A 52 -3.98 4.73 -7.71
C ALA A 52 -2.61 4.03 -7.66
N ILE A 53 -2.34 3.09 -8.57
CA ILE A 53 -1.04 2.42 -8.68
C ILE A 53 0.07 3.41 -9.07
N ASP A 54 -0.22 4.32 -9.99
CA ASP A 54 0.73 5.36 -10.40
C ASP A 54 1.08 6.27 -9.21
N ILE A 55 0.08 6.73 -8.45
CA ILE A 55 0.26 7.49 -7.20
C ILE A 55 1.07 6.69 -6.17
N TYR A 56 0.77 5.40 -6.00
CA TYR A 56 1.53 4.53 -5.09
C TYR A 56 3.00 4.48 -5.47
N HIS A 57 3.32 4.31 -6.76
CA HIS A 57 4.69 4.28 -7.23
C HIS A 57 5.41 5.61 -7.01
N GLU A 58 4.75 6.75 -7.26
CA GLU A 58 5.31 8.07 -6.95
C GLU A 58 5.62 8.23 -5.46
N LEU A 59 4.66 7.88 -4.59
CA LEU A 59 4.82 7.99 -3.15
C LEU A 59 5.89 7.04 -2.61
N ILE A 60 5.96 5.80 -3.09
CA ILE A 60 6.86 4.77 -2.53
C ILE A 60 8.26 4.86 -3.12
N VAL A 61 8.43 5.20 -4.40
CA VAL A 61 9.76 5.49 -4.96
C VAL A 61 10.38 6.71 -4.27
N GLY A 62 9.57 7.75 -3.97
CA GLY A 62 10.03 8.89 -3.17
C GLY A 62 10.31 8.57 -1.69
N ASN A 63 9.57 7.63 -1.09
CA ASN A 63 9.67 7.31 0.34
C ASN A 63 10.64 6.16 0.68
N PHE A 64 11.03 5.28 -0.25
CA PHE A 64 12.03 4.24 0.05
C PHE A 64 13.40 4.82 0.41
N ASP A 65 13.77 5.96 -0.17
CA ASP A 65 14.96 6.71 0.24
C ASP A 65 14.82 7.25 1.67
N MET A 66 13.61 7.65 2.07
CA MET A 66 13.32 8.12 3.43
C MET A 66 13.30 6.96 4.45
N ILE A 67 12.72 5.81 4.11
CA ILE A 67 12.66 4.62 4.98
C ILE A 67 14.07 4.00 5.16
N LYS A 68 14.92 3.99 4.13
CA LYS A 68 16.32 3.58 4.25
C LYS A 68 17.13 4.51 5.19
N LEU A 69 16.83 5.81 5.21
CA LEU A 69 17.47 6.75 6.13
C LEU A 69 17.13 6.46 7.61
N PHE A 70 15.90 5.98 7.89
CA PHE A 70 15.49 5.62 9.26
C PHE A 70 15.99 4.24 9.72
N SER A 71 16.20 3.29 8.80
CA SER A 71 16.73 1.95 9.14
C SER A 71 18.22 1.94 9.50
N ASN A 72 18.99 2.98 9.13
CA ASN A 72 20.43 3.06 9.39
C ASN A 72 20.79 3.80 10.68
N LYS A 73 19.79 4.29 11.45
CA LYS A 73 20.01 4.83 12.79
C LYS A 73 19.31 3.94 13.80
N GLU A 74 20.10 3.50 14.78
CA GLU A 74 19.70 2.80 16.01
C GLU A 74 19.74 1.26 15.97
N SER A 75 20.93 0.73 15.77
CA SER A 75 21.42 -0.34 16.66
C SER A 75 22.13 0.29 17.86
N VAL A 76 21.39 0.95 18.74
CA VAL A 76 21.93 1.34 20.05
C VAL A 76 21.92 0.10 20.93
N HIS A 77 23.08 -0.54 21.09
CA HIS A 77 23.26 -1.55 22.12
C HIS A 77 23.22 -0.85 23.48
N VAL A 78 22.19 -1.12 24.27
CA VAL A 78 22.12 -0.71 25.67
C VAL A 78 22.87 -1.78 26.46
N ASN A 79 24.07 -1.44 26.94
CA ASN A 79 24.82 -2.23 27.92
C ASN A 79 24.35 -1.92 29.33
#